data_AF-A0A8T2KU65-F1
#
_entry.id   AF-A0A8T2KU65-F1
#
_cell.length_a   1.000
_cell.length_b   1.000
_cell.length_c   1.000
_cell.angle_alpha   90.00
_cell.angle_beta   90.00
_cell.angle_gamma   90.00
#
_symmetry.space_group_name_H-M   'P 1'
#
loop_
_entity.id
_entity.type
_entity.pdbx_description
1 polymer ?
#
loop_
_entity_poly.entity_id
_entity_poly.type
_entity_poly.pdbx_seq_one_letter_code
_entity_poly.pdbx_strand_id
1 'polypeptide(L)'
;DMVLPCSLQPNIIHLYEDYKDRNEEQTESYRGRTALFKEELKKGNASLKLSALQPSDDGAYKCFIQYRSQYDDATLYVEVKGER
;
A
#
# COMPACT_ATOMS: atom_id res chain seq x y z
N ASP A 1 3.81 13.71 10.48
CA ASP A 1 3.18 13.16 9.27
C ASP A 1 2.91 11.68 9.46
N MET A 2 1.95 11.12 8.72
CA MET A 2 1.65 9.69 8.76
C MET A 2 2.19 9.07 7.48
N VAL A 3 3.16 8.18 7.60
CA VAL A 3 3.77 7.50 6.46
C VAL A 3 3.12 6.12 6.36
N LEU A 4 2.47 5.82 5.24
CA LEU A 4 1.91 4.49 4.93
C LEU A 4 2.59 3.87 3.70
N PRO A 5 3.81 3.33 3.80
CA PRO A 5 4.36 2.48 2.76
C PRO A 5 3.71 1.10 2.90
N CYS A 6 2.83 0.72 1.97
CA CYS A 6 2.69 -0.70 1.68
C CYS A 6 3.73 -1.06 0.62
N SER A 7 4.52 -2.09 0.88
CA SER A 7 5.68 -2.45 0.08
C SER A 7 5.72 -3.94 -0.16
N LEU A 8 6.01 -4.34 -1.40
CA LEU A 8 6.54 -5.66 -1.73
C LEU A 8 8.06 -5.49 -1.74
N GLN A 9 8.74 -5.63 -0.60
CA GLN A 9 10.17 -5.31 -0.51
C GLN A 9 10.96 -5.89 -1.71
N PRO A 10 11.70 -5.07 -2.50
CA PRO A 10 12.13 -3.68 -2.26
C PRO A 10 11.22 -2.59 -2.87
N ASN A 11 10.06 -2.93 -3.42
CA ASN A 11 9.16 -2.03 -4.17
C ASN A 11 8.16 -1.30 -3.26
N ILE A 12 8.07 0.02 -3.41
CA ILE A 12 7.02 0.84 -2.80
C ILE A 12 5.78 0.72 -3.70
N ILE A 13 4.70 0.11 -3.21
CA ILE A 13 3.46 -0.06 -4.01
C ILE A 13 2.55 1.16 -3.84
N HIS A 14 2.59 1.78 -2.66
CA HIS A 14 1.80 2.93 -2.29
C HIS A 14 2.51 3.65 -1.16
N LEU A 15 2.59 4.98 -1.27
CA LEU A 15 3.13 5.86 -0.25
C LEU A 15 2.15 7.02 -0.06
N TYR A 16 1.69 7.17 1.18
CA TYR A 16 0.89 8.31 1.61
C TYR A 16 1.63 9.03 2.73
N GLU A 17 1.88 10.32 2.52
CA GLU A 17 2.65 11.19 3.41
C GLU A 17 2.13 12.62 3.27
N ASP A 18 2.21 13.42 4.34
CA ASP A 18 1.74 14.82 4.33
C ASP A 18 0.31 14.99 3.80
N TYR A 19 -0.53 14.00 4.10
CA TYR A 19 -1.92 13.93 3.66
C TYR A 19 -2.10 13.84 2.14
N LYS A 20 -1.11 13.31 1.41
CA LYS A 20 -1.08 13.19 -0.05
C LYS A 20 -0.51 11.85 -0.51
N ASP A 21 -0.97 11.38 -1.66
CA ASP A 21 -0.40 10.21 -2.33
C ASP A 21 0.89 10.63 -3.07
N ARG A 22 2.02 9.99 -2.76
CA ARG A 22 3.33 10.18 -3.41
C ARG A 22 3.50 9.23 -4.58
N ASN A 23 2.68 9.40 -5.60
CA ASN A 23 2.63 8.47 -6.74
C ASN A 23 3.96 8.41 -7.52
N GLU A 24 4.75 9.48 -7.46
CA GLU A 24 6.08 9.60 -8.04
C GLU A 24 7.11 8.63 -7.43
N GLU A 25 6.93 8.22 -6.18
CA GLU A 25 7.84 7.28 -5.50
C GLU A 25 7.42 5.81 -5.66
N GLN A 26 6.23 5.57 -6.21
CA GLN A 26 5.73 4.21 -6.43
C GLN A 26 6.48 3.54 -7.58
N THR A 27 6.69 2.23 -7.43
CA THR A 27 7.14 1.36 -8.52
C THR A 27 6.15 1.44 -9.68
N GLU A 28 6.67 1.60 -10.91
CA GLU A 28 5.89 1.88 -12.13
C GLU A 28 4.70 0.93 -12.32
N SER A 29 4.88 -0.37 -12.04
CA SER A 29 3.84 -1.38 -12.20
C SER A 29 2.62 -1.19 -11.29
N TYR A 30 2.71 -0.37 -10.24
CA TYR A 30 1.65 -0.12 -9.27
C TYR A 30 1.03 1.28 -9.40
N ARG A 31 1.65 2.18 -10.18
CA ARG A 31 1.17 3.55 -10.36
C ARG A 31 -0.24 3.56 -10.94
N GLY A 32 -1.12 4.34 -10.31
CA GLY A 32 -2.53 4.45 -10.70
C GLY A 32 -3.40 3.21 -10.40
N ARG A 33 -2.81 2.15 -9.82
CA ARG A 33 -3.54 0.93 -9.42
C ARG A 33 -3.83 0.91 -7.93
N THR A 34 -3.12 1.70 -7.12
CA THR A 34 -3.26 1.73 -5.67
C THR A 34 -4.01 2.98 -5.17
N ALA A 35 -4.85 2.82 -4.15
CA ALA A 35 -5.53 3.94 -3.50
C ALA A 35 -5.90 3.62 -2.04
N LEU A 36 -5.73 4.59 -1.15
CA LEU A 36 -6.25 4.51 0.23
C LEU A 36 -7.69 5.00 0.32
N PHE A 37 -8.45 4.41 1.25
CA PHE A 37 -9.76 4.90 1.64
C PHE A 37 -9.60 6.07 2.63
N LYS A 38 -9.35 7.28 2.12
CA LYS A 38 -8.99 8.47 2.93
C LYS A 38 -10.01 8.80 4.03
N GLU A 39 -11.30 8.56 3.80
CA GLU A 39 -12.34 8.77 4.84
C GLU A 39 -12.29 7.72 5.96
N GLU A 40 -11.90 6.49 5.65
CA GLU A 40 -11.71 5.42 6.63
C GLU A 40 -10.37 5.57 7.37
N LEU A 41 -9.37 6.14 6.70
CA LEU A 41 -8.08 6.42 7.29
C LEU A 41 -8.19 7.38 8.48
N LYS A 42 -9.07 8.39 8.39
CA LYS A 42 -9.38 9.31 9.51
C LYS A 42 -9.96 8.59 10.74
N LYS A 43 -10.52 7.39 10.54
CA LYS A 43 -11.09 6.53 11.58
C LYS A 43 -10.10 5.45 12.05
N GLY A 44 -8.85 5.48 11.58
CA GLY A 44 -7.81 4.50 11.91
C GLY A 44 -7.77 3.27 11.02
N ASN A 45 -8.54 3.23 9.92
CA ASN A 45 -8.51 2.11 8.98
C ASN A 45 -7.65 2.46 7.75
N ALA A 46 -6.44 1.90 7.70
CA ALA A 46 -5.48 2.10 6.63
C ALA A 46 -5.61 1.07 5.48
N SER A 47 -6.83 0.59 5.18
CA SER A 47 -7.05 -0.33 4.06
C SER A 47 -6.57 0.26 2.74
N LEU A 48 -5.88 -0.56 1.94
CA LEU A 48 -5.39 -0.21 0.61
C LEU A 48 -6.17 -0.99 -0.45
N LYS A 49 -6.61 -0.29 -1.49
CA LYS A 49 -7.16 -0.91 -2.69
C LYS A 49 -6.06 -1.08 -3.72
N LEU A 50 -5.91 -2.29 -4.27
CA LEU A 50 -5.15 -2.58 -5.49
C LEU A 50 -6.13 -2.94 -6.61
N SER A 51 -6.06 -2.21 -7.73
CA SER A 51 -6.96 -2.34 -8.88
C SER A 51 -6.25 -2.99 -10.06
N ALA A 52 -7.04 -3.57 -10.98
CA ALA A 52 -6.53 -4.29 -12.15
C ALA A 52 -5.50 -5.35 -11.75
N LEU A 53 -5.91 -6.29 -10.89
CA LEU A 53 -5.03 -7.36 -10.38
C LEU A 53 -4.39 -8.15 -11.53
N GLN A 54 -3.12 -8.46 -11.35
CA GLN A 54 -2.27 -9.21 -12.27
C GLN A 54 -1.69 -10.41 -11.53
N PRO A 55 -1.38 -11.53 -12.22
CA PRO A 55 -0.72 -12.67 -11.58
C PRO A 55 0.60 -12.32 -10.89
N SER A 56 1.28 -11.26 -11.34
CA SER A 56 2.52 -10.75 -10.73
C SER A 56 2.32 -9.96 -9.43
N ASP A 57 1.08 -9.69 -9.03
CA ASP A 57 0.77 -9.09 -7.73
C ASP A 57 0.70 -10.15 -6.61
N ASP A 58 0.95 -11.43 -6.92
CA ASP A 58 1.10 -12.46 -5.89
C ASP A 58 2.36 -12.18 -5.06
N GLY A 59 2.24 -12.26 -3.73
CA GLY A 59 3.39 -12.15 -2.84
C GLY A 59 3.11 -11.58 -1.46
N ALA A 60 4.20 -11.32 -0.73
CA ALA A 60 4.19 -10.81 0.63
C ALA A 60 4.24 -9.27 0.65
N TYR A 61 3.13 -8.67 1.05
CA TYR A 61 3.00 -7.23 1.22
C TYR A 61 3.25 -6.85 2.67
N LYS A 62 4.16 -5.91 2.89
CA LYS A 62 4.42 -5.31 4.20
C LYS A 62 3.92 -3.88 4.21
N CYS A 63 2.91 -3.59 5.02
CA CYS A 63 2.43 -2.25 5.28
C CYS A 63 3.07 -1.72 6.57
N PHE A 64 3.62 -0.52 6.50
CA PHE A 64 4.22 0.18 7.62
C PHE A 64 3.40 1.43 7.91
N ILE A 65 3.23 1.76 9.20
CA ILE A 65 2.57 2.98 9.63
C ILE A 65 3.52 3.67 10.60
N GLN A 66 3.87 4.92 10.33
CA GLN A 66 4.60 5.74 11.28
C GLN A 66 3.80 6.99 11.65
N TYR A 67 3.70 7.26 12.95
CA TYR A 67 3.14 8.49 13.47
C TYR A 67 4.06 9.04 14.57
N ARG A 68 4.69 10.20 14.29
CA ARG A 68 5.72 10.80 15.16
C ARG A 68 6.86 9.79 15.40
N SER A 69 7.10 9.44 16.66
CA SER A 69 8.13 8.49 17.09
C SER A 69 7.62 7.05 17.24
N GLN A 70 6.34 6.81 16.97
CA GLN A 70 5.74 5.48 17.02
C GLN A 70 5.63 4.91 15.61
N TYR A 71 5.82 3.60 15.50
CA TYR A 71 5.59 2.87 14.27
C TYR A 71 4.90 1.54 14.57
N ASP A 72 4.21 1.02 13.56
CA ASP A 72 3.64 -0.32 13.55
C ASP A 72 3.77 -0.89 12.12
N ASP A 73 3.78 -2.21 12.00
CA ASP A 73 3.81 -2.87 10.69
C ASP A 73 2.99 -4.16 10.66
N ALA A 74 2.44 -4.44 9.49
CA ALA A 74 1.68 -5.65 9.22
C ALA A 74 2.20 -6.27 7.92
N THR A 75 2.40 -7.58 7.92
CA THR A 75 2.71 -8.35 6.72
C THR A 75 1.50 -9.21 6.35
N LEU A 76 1.09 -9.16 5.09
CA LEU A 76 0.00 -9.94 4.51
C LEU A 76 0.50 -10.66 3.26
N TYR A 77 0.00 -11.88 3.02
CA TYR A 77 0.32 -12.64 1.82
C TYR A 77 -0.89 -12.62 0.89
N VAL A 78 -0.70 -12.16 -0.34
CA VAL A 78 -1.73 -12.16 -1.38
C VAL A 78 -1.44 -13.29 -2.34
N GLU A 79 -2.42 -14.17 -2.52
CA GLU A 79 -2.42 -15.15 -3.61
C GLU A 79 -3.36 -14.68 -4.71
N VAL A 80 -2.85 -14.55 -5.94
CA VAL A 80 -3.67 -14.16 -7.10
C VAL A 80 -4.01 -15.39 -7.92
N LYS A 81 -5.26 -15.85 -7.85
CA LYS A 81 -5.75 -16.96 -8.68
C LYS A 81 -6.24 -16.42 -10.01
N GLY A 82 -5.61 -16.85 -11.09
CA GLY A 82 -6.13 -16.62 -12.44
C GLY A 82 -7.21 -17.66 -12.77
N GLU A 83 -8.37 -17.21 -13.25
CA GLU A 83 -9.27 -18.08 -14.00
C GLU A 83 -8.66 -18.32 -15.38
N ARG A 84 -8.49 -19.59 -15.74
CA ARG A 84 -8.01 -20.04 -17.05
C ARG A 84 -9.13 -20.04 -18.07
#